data_AF-I1P3T6-F1
#
_entry.id   AF-I1P3T6-F1
#
_cell.length_a   1.000
_cell.length_b   1.000
_cell.length_c   1.000
_cell.angle_alpha   90.00
_cell.angle_beta   90.00
_cell.angle_gamma   90.00
#
_symmetry.space_group_name_H-M   'P 1'
#
loop_
_entity.id
_entity.type
_entity.pdbx_description
1 polymer ?
#
loop_
_entity_poly.entity_id
_entity_poly.type
_entity_poly.pdbx_seq_one_letter_code
_entity_poly.pdbx_strand_id
1 'polypeptide(L)'
;MPRARVVHVMLLLFVALGACRATHNITAILADHRDLAEFGRQLTATGLADDIDGRNTITVLAVDDAHMAQLRARGLPREALRHVLSLHVLVDYYDDAKLHRLPGGSAVVSTLFQASGDAPGSEGMVKIAVRRGGRVAFVPQDVDDARANVFYVKSVHEAPYNISVLQVSAVITSPAAEAPSSATESKPNSTDASSKHGPPNAGAHAAPSPVGQGSSSDDGADEGKKSGDGGDGGKKNGASVGAAPRGLPFALAFLMAASAILVVNW
;
A
#
# COMPACT_ATOMS: atom_id res chain seq x y z
N MET A 1 -42.27 -28.09 -22.02
CA MET A 1 -42.27 -26.73 -21.44
C MET A 1 -41.14 -26.38 -20.45
N PRO A 2 -40.22 -27.26 -20.00
CA PRO A 2 -39.18 -26.86 -19.01
C PRO A 2 -38.00 -26.08 -19.64
N ARG A 3 -37.68 -26.31 -20.91
CA ARG A 3 -36.54 -25.67 -21.60
C ARG A 3 -36.71 -24.16 -21.77
N ALA A 4 -37.93 -23.69 -22.06
CA ALA A 4 -38.23 -22.26 -22.18
C ALA A 4 -38.12 -21.51 -20.85
N ARG A 5 -38.43 -22.18 -19.72
CA ARG A 5 -38.29 -21.62 -18.37
C ARG A 5 -36.83 -21.51 -17.94
N VAL A 6 -36.00 -22.51 -18.28
CA VAL A 6 -34.55 -22.47 -18.01
C VAL A 6 -33.87 -21.34 -18.81
N VAL A 7 -34.25 -21.14 -20.08
CA VAL A 7 -33.73 -20.04 -20.90
C VAL A 7 -34.16 -18.68 -20.36
N HIS A 8 -35.42 -18.53 -19.90
CA HIS A 8 -35.88 -17.29 -19.27
C HIS A 8 -35.19 -17.02 -17.92
N VAL A 9 -34.94 -18.06 -17.12
CA VAL A 9 -34.20 -17.93 -15.86
C VAL A 9 -32.73 -17.59 -16.11
N MET A 10 -32.08 -18.20 -17.11
CA MET A 10 -30.72 -17.80 -17.51
C MET A 10 -30.67 -16.38 -18.06
N LEU A 11 -31.65 -15.96 -18.85
CA LEU A 11 -31.72 -14.59 -19.39
C LEU A 11 -31.95 -13.57 -18.27
N LEU A 12 -32.83 -13.86 -17.31
CA LEU A 12 -33.06 -13.02 -16.12
C LEU A 12 -31.82 -12.97 -15.21
N LEU A 13 -31.11 -14.09 -15.04
CA LEU A 13 -29.86 -14.14 -14.27
C LEU A 13 -28.74 -13.36 -14.98
N PHE A 14 -28.65 -13.44 -16.30
CA PHE A 14 -27.69 -12.69 -17.12
C PHE A 14 -27.96 -11.17 -17.10
N VAL A 15 -29.24 -10.77 -17.12
CA VAL A 15 -29.64 -9.36 -16.97
C VAL A 15 -29.42 -8.87 -15.53
N ALA A 16 -29.64 -9.71 -14.51
CA ALA A 16 -29.40 -9.36 -13.11
C ALA A 16 -27.91 -9.27 -12.74
N LEU A 17 -27.02 -10.00 -13.44
CA LEU A 17 -25.57 -9.89 -13.28
C LEU A 17 -24.97 -8.62 -13.92
N GLY A 18 -25.72 -7.90 -14.76
CA GLY A 18 -25.19 -6.86 -15.63
C GLY A 18 -25.34 -5.41 -15.18
N ALA A 19 -25.78 -5.13 -13.94
CA ALA A 19 -26.07 -3.77 -13.50
C ALA A 19 -25.31 -3.35 -12.23
N CYS A 20 -23.99 -3.62 -12.17
CA CYS A 20 -23.12 -2.76 -11.36
C CYS A 20 -23.04 -1.41 -12.08
N ARG A 21 -23.96 -0.49 -11.76
CA ARG A 21 -23.80 0.90 -12.18
C ARG A 21 -22.68 1.50 -11.35
N ALA A 22 -21.72 2.13 -12.01
CA ALA A 22 -20.72 2.95 -11.35
C ALA A 22 -21.44 3.95 -10.44
N THR A 23 -21.05 3.97 -9.16
CA THR A 23 -21.62 4.87 -8.15
C THR A 23 -21.13 6.31 -8.33
N HIS A 24 -20.14 6.50 -9.20
CA HIS A 24 -19.53 7.77 -9.54
C HIS A 24 -19.03 7.73 -10.99
N ASN A 25 -18.68 8.89 -11.54
CA ASN A 25 -18.00 9.01 -12.82
C ASN A 25 -16.86 10.03 -12.69
N ILE A 26 -15.62 9.55 -12.67
CA ILE A 26 -14.45 10.39 -12.43
C ILE A 26 -14.26 11.44 -13.53
N THR A 27 -14.55 11.11 -14.79
CA THR A 27 -14.40 12.05 -15.90
C THR A 27 -15.42 13.17 -15.84
N ALA A 28 -16.65 12.88 -15.41
CA ALA A 28 -17.68 13.88 -15.18
C ALA A 28 -17.32 14.80 -14.00
N ILE A 29 -16.82 14.22 -12.89
CA ILE A 29 -16.35 15.00 -11.74
C ILE A 29 -15.23 15.95 -12.14
N LEU A 30 -14.24 15.48 -12.92
CA LEU A 30 -13.11 16.31 -13.35
C LEU A 30 -13.48 17.33 -14.43
N ALA A 31 -14.54 17.12 -15.21
CA ALA A 31 -14.96 18.03 -16.27
C ALA A 31 -15.39 19.42 -15.77
N ASP A 32 -15.82 19.51 -14.51
CA ASP A 32 -16.16 20.77 -13.84
C ASP A 32 -14.92 21.59 -13.46
N HIS A 33 -13.72 21.02 -13.57
CA HIS A 33 -12.44 21.62 -13.17
C HIS A 33 -11.49 21.79 -14.36
N ARG A 34 -11.43 23.01 -14.89
CA ARG A 34 -10.60 23.35 -16.07
C ARG A 34 -9.11 23.09 -15.87
N ASP A 35 -8.63 23.22 -14.63
CA ASP A 35 -7.25 23.01 -14.21
C ASP A 35 -6.84 21.53 -14.10
N LEU A 36 -7.80 20.60 -14.18
CA LEU A 36 -7.60 19.15 -14.08
C LEU A 36 -7.95 18.40 -15.38
N ALA A 37 -8.17 19.13 -16.46
CA ALA A 37 -8.72 18.58 -17.69
C ALA A 37 -7.74 17.61 -18.39
N GLU A 38 -6.44 17.86 -18.32
CA GLU A 38 -5.42 16.94 -18.84
C GLU A 38 -5.37 15.64 -18.04
N PHE A 39 -5.46 15.72 -16.71
CA PHE A 39 -5.50 14.53 -15.87
C PHE A 39 -6.69 13.64 -16.24
N GLY A 40 -7.90 14.21 -16.34
CA GLY A 40 -9.09 13.47 -16.78
C GLY A 40 -8.97 12.87 -18.20
N ARG A 41 -8.36 13.59 -19.14
CA ARG A 41 -8.06 13.05 -20.48
C ARG A 41 -7.15 11.84 -20.43
N GLN A 42 -6.08 11.90 -19.62
CA GLN A 42 -5.13 10.80 -19.50
C GLN A 42 -5.71 9.58 -18.79
N LEU A 43 -6.56 9.77 -17.77
CA LEU A 43 -7.33 8.67 -17.16
C LEU A 43 -8.19 7.94 -18.21
N THR A 44 -8.86 8.70 -19.08
CA THR A 44 -9.68 8.13 -20.16
C THR A 44 -8.83 7.41 -21.20
N ALA A 45 -7.75 8.05 -21.67
CA ALA A 45 -6.87 7.49 -22.71
C ALA A 45 -6.15 6.21 -22.29
N THR A 46 -5.90 6.05 -20.99
CA THR A 46 -5.27 4.86 -20.42
C THR A 46 -6.27 3.77 -20.02
N GLY A 47 -7.58 4.05 -20.03
CA GLY A 47 -8.63 3.15 -19.53
C GLY A 47 -8.75 3.13 -18.01
N LEU A 48 -7.93 3.91 -17.29
CA LEU A 48 -7.94 3.96 -15.83
C LEU A 48 -9.23 4.60 -15.28
N ALA A 49 -9.92 5.41 -16.09
CA ALA A 49 -11.24 5.95 -15.72
C ALA A 49 -12.26 4.83 -15.44
N ASP A 50 -12.30 3.79 -16.27
CA ASP A 50 -13.22 2.65 -16.08
C ASP A 50 -12.85 1.84 -14.83
N ASP A 51 -11.56 1.67 -14.56
CA ASP A 51 -11.06 0.99 -13.35
C ASP A 51 -11.41 1.75 -12.06
N ILE A 52 -11.42 3.08 -12.12
CA ILE A 52 -11.85 3.95 -11.02
C ILE A 52 -13.35 3.82 -10.81
N ASP A 53 -14.13 4.03 -11.87
CA ASP A 53 -15.60 4.03 -11.83
C ASP A 53 -16.20 2.65 -11.48
N GLY A 54 -15.44 1.57 -11.71
CA GLY A 54 -15.79 0.21 -11.32
C GLY A 54 -15.64 -0.10 -9.84
N ARG A 55 -15.16 0.84 -9.01
CA ARG A 55 -14.92 0.63 -7.57
C ARG A 55 -15.94 1.32 -6.71
N ASN A 56 -16.25 0.71 -5.56
CA ASN A 56 -17.20 1.28 -4.61
C ASN A 56 -16.56 2.28 -3.65
N THR A 57 -15.26 2.15 -3.37
CA THR A 57 -14.54 2.96 -2.39
C THR A 57 -13.19 3.32 -2.98
N ILE A 58 -12.92 4.61 -3.20
CA ILE A 58 -11.68 5.04 -3.85
C ILE A 58 -11.31 6.49 -3.51
N THR A 59 -10.02 6.81 -3.53
CA THR A 59 -9.52 8.20 -3.47
C THR A 59 -8.69 8.47 -4.70
N VAL A 60 -9.01 9.54 -5.44
CA VAL A 60 -8.26 9.98 -6.62
C VAL A 60 -7.45 11.22 -6.25
N LEU A 61 -6.13 11.12 -6.36
CA LEU A 61 -5.18 12.20 -6.19
C LEU A 61 -5.02 12.94 -7.53
N ALA A 62 -5.84 13.97 -7.74
CA ALA A 62 -5.85 14.71 -8.99
C ALA A 62 -4.63 15.64 -9.10
N VAL A 63 -4.01 15.63 -10.27
CA VAL A 63 -2.86 16.47 -10.61
C VAL A 63 -3.31 17.57 -11.56
N ASP A 64 -2.84 18.79 -11.35
CA ASP A 64 -3.15 19.89 -12.27
C ASP A 64 -2.44 19.76 -13.63
N ASP A 65 -2.97 20.50 -14.60
CA ASP A 65 -2.48 20.49 -15.98
C ASP A 65 -1.00 20.91 -16.09
N ALA A 66 -0.49 21.74 -15.17
CA ALA A 66 0.90 22.19 -15.18
C ALA A 66 1.87 21.05 -14.82
N HIS A 67 1.57 20.29 -13.77
CA HIS A 67 2.36 19.13 -13.37
C HIS A 67 2.14 17.95 -14.33
N MET A 68 0.95 17.79 -14.90
CA MET A 68 0.70 16.82 -15.98
C MET A 68 1.52 17.12 -17.24
N ALA A 69 1.68 18.40 -17.59
CA ALA A 69 2.53 18.80 -18.72
C ALA A 69 3.99 18.40 -18.51
N GLN A 70 4.50 18.48 -17.27
CA GLN A 70 5.84 18.02 -16.93
C GLN A 70 5.98 16.50 -17.10
N LEU A 71 5.00 15.73 -16.63
CA LEU A 71 4.97 14.27 -16.84
C LEU A 71 4.96 13.91 -18.32
N ARG A 72 4.15 14.60 -19.13
CA ARG A 72 4.06 14.38 -20.57
C ARG A 72 5.36 14.70 -21.30
N ALA A 73 6.09 15.73 -20.87
CA ALA A 73 7.39 16.09 -21.44
C ALA A 73 8.43 14.96 -21.31
N ARG A 74 8.23 14.01 -20.41
CA ARG A 74 9.10 12.83 -20.23
C ARG A 74 8.89 11.76 -21.29
N GLY A 75 7.81 11.83 -22.07
CA GLY A 75 7.57 10.92 -23.19
C GLY A 75 7.39 9.45 -22.80
N LEU A 76 6.76 9.19 -21.65
CA LEU A 76 6.53 7.81 -21.20
C LEU A 76 5.63 7.04 -22.18
N PRO A 77 5.87 5.73 -22.39
CA PRO A 77 4.95 4.88 -23.14
C PRO A 77 3.60 4.78 -22.40
N ARG A 78 2.52 4.49 -23.13
CA ARG A 78 1.14 4.47 -22.60
C ARG A 78 0.98 3.59 -21.34
N GLU A 79 1.66 2.44 -21.31
CA GLU A 79 1.61 1.51 -20.19
C GLU A 79 2.28 2.09 -18.93
N ALA A 80 3.51 2.59 -19.05
CA ALA A 80 4.20 3.27 -17.95
C ALA A 80 3.41 4.50 -17.46
N LEU A 81 2.81 5.27 -18.39
CA LEU A 81 1.92 6.36 -18.02
C LEU A 81 0.71 5.85 -17.22
N ARG A 82 0.08 4.75 -17.62
CA ARG A 82 -1.02 4.13 -16.88
C ARG A 82 -0.57 3.72 -15.47
N HIS A 83 0.61 3.11 -15.31
CA HIS A 83 1.14 2.72 -14.00
C HIS A 83 1.38 3.94 -13.10
N VAL A 84 1.99 4.99 -13.64
CA VAL A 84 2.20 6.26 -12.91
C VAL A 84 0.86 6.89 -12.48
N LEU A 85 -0.13 6.92 -13.37
CA LEU A 85 -1.46 7.42 -13.01
C LEU A 85 -2.15 6.51 -11.98
N SER A 86 -1.91 5.20 -12.04
CA SER A 86 -2.48 4.24 -11.09
C SER A 86 -1.94 4.42 -9.67
N LEU A 87 -0.73 4.99 -9.50
CA LEU A 87 -0.21 5.41 -8.18
C LEU A 87 -1.02 6.56 -7.55
N HIS A 88 -1.71 7.35 -8.37
CA HIS A 88 -2.53 8.47 -7.90
C HIS A 88 -3.91 8.01 -7.45
N VAL A 89 -4.23 6.73 -7.51
CA VAL A 89 -5.54 6.21 -7.16
C VAL A 89 -5.40 5.27 -5.97
N LEU A 90 -5.79 5.74 -4.79
CA LEU A 90 -5.76 4.94 -3.56
C LEU A 90 -7.01 4.06 -3.50
N VAL A 91 -6.83 2.80 -3.10
CA VAL A 91 -7.93 1.82 -3.05
C VAL A 91 -8.88 2.03 -1.85
N ASP A 92 -8.49 2.88 -0.91
CA ASP A 92 -9.27 3.23 0.28
C ASP A 92 -9.78 4.68 0.17
N TYR A 93 -10.84 4.99 0.92
CA TYR A 93 -11.41 6.34 0.97
C TYR A 93 -10.71 7.23 1.99
N TYR A 94 -10.28 8.41 1.54
CA TYR A 94 -9.71 9.50 2.35
C TYR A 94 -10.28 10.84 1.86
N ASP A 95 -10.93 11.57 2.75
CA ASP A 95 -11.32 12.97 2.54
C ASP A 95 -10.41 13.92 3.32
N ASP A 96 -10.63 15.23 3.14
CA ASP A 96 -9.91 16.27 3.87
C ASP A 96 -9.87 16.01 5.38
N ALA A 97 -11.03 15.65 5.97
CA ALA A 97 -11.15 15.43 7.40
C ALA A 97 -10.35 14.21 7.88
N LYS A 98 -10.40 13.09 7.14
CA LYS A 98 -9.71 11.84 7.48
C LYS A 98 -8.20 11.99 7.32
N LEU A 99 -7.73 12.74 6.33
CA LEU A 99 -6.30 13.00 6.14
C LEU A 99 -5.67 13.75 7.33
N HIS A 100 -6.39 14.70 7.93
CA HIS A 100 -5.90 15.44 9.10
C HIS A 100 -6.12 14.70 10.44
N ARG A 101 -6.88 13.60 10.43
CA ARG A 101 -7.24 12.81 11.63
C ARG A 101 -6.68 11.38 11.57
N LEU A 102 -5.61 11.16 10.80
CA LEU A 102 -4.98 9.84 10.71
C LEU A 102 -4.48 9.38 12.10
N PRO A 103 -4.87 8.17 12.54
CA PRO A 103 -4.32 7.58 13.76
C PRO A 103 -2.80 7.47 13.66
N GLY A 104 -2.09 7.96 14.68
CA GLY A 104 -0.62 7.98 14.67
C GLY A 104 0.00 8.94 13.64
N GLY A 105 -0.79 9.78 12.97
CA GLY A 105 -0.32 10.80 12.02
C GLY A 105 0.19 10.24 10.69
N SER A 106 0.05 8.94 10.42
CA SER A 106 0.41 8.35 9.14
C SER A 106 -0.36 7.07 8.84
N ALA A 107 -0.49 6.73 7.56
CA ALA A 107 -1.06 5.48 7.08
C ALA A 107 -0.30 5.02 5.82
N VAL A 108 -0.27 3.71 5.58
CA VAL A 108 0.23 3.13 4.32
C VAL A 108 -0.96 2.52 3.60
N VAL A 109 -1.11 2.85 2.31
CA VAL A 109 -2.31 2.56 1.54
C VAL A 109 -1.93 1.98 0.20
N SER A 110 -2.65 0.95 -0.25
CA SER A 110 -2.50 0.39 -1.59
C SER A 110 -3.06 1.33 -2.64
N THR A 111 -2.40 1.40 -3.79
CA THR A 111 -2.91 2.10 -4.97
C THR A 111 -3.50 1.12 -5.99
N LEU A 112 -4.09 1.63 -7.07
CA LEU A 112 -4.45 0.79 -8.22
C LEU A 112 -3.22 0.13 -8.84
N PHE A 113 -2.06 0.77 -8.80
CA PHE A 113 -0.84 0.15 -9.31
C PHE A 113 -0.48 -1.10 -8.49
N GLN A 114 -0.59 -1.02 -7.15
CA GLN A 114 -0.44 -2.22 -6.31
C GLN A 114 -1.51 -3.27 -6.58
N ALA A 115 -2.77 -2.85 -6.69
CA ALA A 115 -3.90 -3.77 -6.82
C ALA A 115 -3.95 -4.47 -8.20
N SER A 116 -3.30 -3.91 -9.21
CA SER A 116 -3.16 -4.54 -10.54
C SER A 116 -2.28 -5.79 -10.52
N GLY A 117 -1.35 -5.88 -9.57
CA GLY A 117 -0.31 -6.91 -9.55
C GLY A 117 0.94 -6.55 -10.35
N ASP A 118 0.96 -5.42 -11.04
CA ASP A 118 2.10 -4.97 -11.85
C ASP A 118 3.22 -4.35 -11.00
N ALA A 119 2.91 -3.94 -9.76
CA ALA A 119 3.87 -3.35 -8.83
C ALA A 119 4.72 -4.43 -8.13
N PRO A 120 6.06 -4.41 -8.26
CA PRO A 120 6.95 -5.28 -7.49
C PRO A 120 6.88 -4.95 -5.99
N GLY A 121 6.73 -5.98 -5.15
CA GLY A 121 6.75 -5.82 -3.69
C GLY A 121 5.72 -4.81 -3.19
N SER A 122 6.20 -3.72 -2.58
CA SER A 122 5.41 -2.61 -2.06
C SER A 122 5.53 -1.32 -2.87
N GLU A 123 6.09 -1.37 -4.08
CA GLU A 123 6.37 -0.17 -4.87
C GLU A 123 5.10 0.52 -5.40
N GLY A 124 3.95 -0.13 -5.28
CA GLY A 124 2.63 0.43 -5.55
C GLY A 124 1.92 0.97 -4.31
N MET A 125 2.54 0.93 -3.13
CA MET A 125 1.97 1.48 -1.91
C MET A 125 2.35 2.95 -1.74
N VAL A 126 1.44 3.74 -1.19
CA VAL A 126 1.69 5.15 -0.86
C VAL A 126 1.50 5.36 0.64
N LYS A 127 2.50 5.98 1.25
CA LYS A 127 2.46 6.46 2.61
C LYS A 127 1.86 7.85 2.66
N ILE A 128 0.79 7.98 3.42
CA ILE A 128 0.19 9.25 3.80
C ILE A 128 0.76 9.65 5.15
N ALA A 129 1.27 10.86 5.29
CA ALA A 129 1.83 11.34 6.55
C ALA A 129 1.55 12.81 6.79
N VAL A 130 1.13 13.14 8.01
CA VAL A 130 1.03 14.51 8.50
C VAL A 130 2.43 15.01 8.82
N ARG A 131 2.83 16.09 8.17
CA ARG A 131 4.12 16.76 8.35
C ARG A 131 3.99 17.93 9.32
N ARG A 132 5.15 18.48 9.72
CA ARG A 132 5.19 19.71 10.52
C ARG A 132 4.37 20.81 9.84
N GLY A 133 3.57 21.52 10.64
CA GLY A 133 2.64 22.54 10.15
C GLY A 133 1.30 22.00 9.67
N GLY A 134 0.96 20.74 9.95
CA GLY A 134 -0.36 20.16 9.64
C GLY A 134 -0.57 19.76 8.18
N ARG A 135 0.43 19.95 7.31
CA ARG A 135 0.36 19.58 5.90
C ARG A 135 0.39 18.07 5.73
N VAL A 136 -0.44 17.55 4.84
CA VAL A 136 -0.48 16.12 4.52
C VAL A 136 0.39 15.86 3.28
N ALA A 137 1.27 14.87 3.39
CA ALA A 137 2.14 14.42 2.30
C ALA A 137 1.80 12.98 1.91
N PHE A 138 1.86 12.72 0.61
CA PHE A 138 1.83 11.43 -0.04
C PHE A 138 3.24 11.11 -0.52
N VAL A 139 3.75 9.92 -0.19
CA VAL A 139 5.10 9.48 -0.55
C VAL A 139 5.02 8.02 -1.01
N PRO A 140 5.67 7.63 -2.12
CA PRO A 140 5.84 6.22 -2.43
C PRO A 140 6.47 5.47 -1.25
N GLN A 141 5.94 4.30 -0.89
CA GLN A 141 6.32 3.58 0.32
C GLN A 141 7.82 3.21 0.36
N ASP A 142 8.39 2.85 -0.78
CA ASP A 142 9.79 2.40 -0.91
C ASP A 142 10.76 3.53 -1.26
N VAL A 143 10.34 4.80 -1.09
CA VAL A 143 11.17 5.98 -1.35
C VAL A 143 11.35 6.79 -0.07
N ASP A 144 12.57 6.73 0.48
CA ASP A 144 12.99 7.54 1.64
C ASP A 144 13.66 8.86 1.22
N ASP A 145 13.06 9.59 0.27
CA ASP A 145 13.50 10.93 -0.14
C ASP A 145 12.44 11.98 0.19
N ALA A 146 12.83 13.01 0.95
CA ALA A 146 11.96 14.15 1.24
C ALA A 146 11.53 14.93 -0.03
N ARG A 147 12.26 14.80 -1.14
CA ARG A 147 11.88 15.37 -2.45
C ARG A 147 10.74 14.62 -3.12
N ALA A 148 10.49 13.38 -2.72
CA ALA A 148 9.35 12.58 -3.21
C ALA A 148 8.02 12.93 -2.49
N ASN A 149 8.03 13.89 -1.55
CA ASN A 149 6.81 14.36 -0.90
C ASN A 149 5.93 15.11 -1.89
N VAL A 150 4.75 14.54 -2.16
CA VAL A 150 3.66 15.20 -2.86
C VAL A 150 2.65 15.67 -1.83
N PHE A 151 2.35 16.97 -1.78
CA PHE A 151 1.45 17.53 -0.76
C PHE A 151 0.00 17.63 -1.23
N TYR A 152 -0.92 17.39 -0.31
CA TYR A 152 -2.33 17.74 -0.44
C TYR A 152 -2.50 19.26 -0.60
N VAL A 153 -3.35 19.68 -1.54
CA VAL A 153 -3.63 21.09 -1.85
C VAL A 153 -5.03 21.47 -1.40
N LYS A 154 -6.05 20.77 -1.92
CA LYS A 154 -7.47 21.03 -1.62
C LYS A 154 -8.32 19.82 -1.96
N SER A 155 -9.52 19.78 -1.40
CA SER A 155 -10.57 18.86 -1.80
C SER A 155 -11.26 19.39 -3.06
N VAL A 156 -11.42 18.52 -4.06
CA VAL A 156 -12.06 18.83 -5.35
C VAL A 156 -13.49 18.33 -5.34
N HIS A 157 -13.68 17.09 -4.87
CA HIS A 157 -14.98 16.46 -4.76
C HIS A 157 -14.97 15.42 -3.65
N GLU A 158 -16.02 15.35 -2.84
CA GLU A 158 -16.18 14.35 -1.79
C GLU A 158 -17.60 13.78 -1.82
N ALA A 159 -17.71 12.49 -2.12
CA ALA A 159 -18.90 11.68 -1.95
C ALA A 159 -18.58 10.63 -0.86
N PRO A 160 -18.96 10.88 0.41
CA PRO A 160 -18.56 10.05 1.54
C PRO A 160 -18.81 8.57 1.34
N TYR A 161 -17.81 7.77 1.73
CA TYR A 161 -17.76 6.30 1.60
C TYR A 161 -17.72 5.76 0.17
N ASN A 162 -17.71 6.63 -0.85
CA ASN A 162 -17.72 6.26 -2.26
C ASN A 162 -16.45 6.72 -2.98
N ILE A 163 -16.38 8.01 -3.31
CA ILE A 163 -15.22 8.59 -4.00
C ILE A 163 -14.84 9.92 -3.35
N SER A 164 -13.55 10.14 -3.19
CA SER A 164 -12.98 11.47 -2.98
C SER A 164 -11.99 11.79 -4.08
N VAL A 165 -12.00 13.04 -4.53
CA VAL A 165 -11.03 13.59 -5.46
C VAL A 165 -10.31 14.72 -4.75
N LEU A 166 -9.01 14.54 -4.55
CA LEU A 166 -8.16 15.45 -3.79
C LEU A 166 -7.06 15.97 -4.71
N GLN A 167 -6.91 17.29 -4.81
CA GLN A 167 -5.81 17.84 -5.59
C GLN A 167 -4.50 17.71 -4.82
N VAL A 168 -3.47 17.31 -5.55
CA VAL A 168 -2.10 17.23 -5.06
C VAL A 168 -1.16 18.16 -5.83
N SER A 169 -0.03 18.48 -5.21
CA SER A 169 0.91 19.50 -5.69
C SER A 169 1.92 19.02 -6.73
N ALA A 170 1.99 17.72 -7.00
CA ALA A 170 2.93 17.15 -7.97
C ALA A 170 2.51 15.71 -8.33
N VAL A 171 3.20 15.14 -9.32
CA VAL A 171 3.01 13.74 -9.73
C VAL A 171 3.79 12.82 -8.80
N ILE A 172 3.13 11.80 -8.25
CA ILE A 172 3.78 10.69 -7.54
C ILE A 172 4.39 9.76 -8.59
N THR A 173 5.70 9.52 -8.48
CA THR A 173 6.45 8.67 -9.41
C THR A 173 7.19 7.56 -8.66
N SER A 174 7.33 6.41 -9.31
CA SER A 174 8.15 5.29 -8.83
C SER A 174 8.95 4.73 -10.01
N PRO A 175 10.22 4.31 -9.79
CA PRO A 175 11.00 3.63 -10.82
C PRO A 175 10.28 2.42 -11.45
N ALA A 176 9.58 1.59 -10.66
CA ALA A 176 8.82 0.46 -11.22
C ALA A 176 7.64 0.89 -12.09
N ALA A 177 6.95 1.98 -11.74
CA ALA A 177 5.83 2.47 -12.53
C ALA A 177 6.28 3.04 -13.88
N GLU A 178 7.50 3.58 -13.94
CA GLU A 178 8.05 4.19 -15.16
C GLU A 178 8.83 3.21 -16.02
N ALA A 179 9.23 2.08 -15.44
CA ALA A 179 9.93 1.04 -16.17
C ALA A 179 9.01 0.50 -17.29
N PRO A 180 9.58 0.19 -18.47
CA PRO A 180 8.86 -0.58 -19.47
C PRO A 180 8.51 -1.94 -18.86
N SER A 181 7.25 -2.33 -18.95
CA SER A 181 6.77 -3.61 -18.46
C SER A 181 7.58 -4.73 -19.10
N SER A 182 8.27 -5.50 -18.26
CA SER A 182 9.00 -6.68 -18.70
C SER A 182 7.97 -7.78 -18.96
N ALA A 183 7.31 -7.73 -20.11
CA ALA A 183 6.46 -8.82 -20.56
C ALA A 183 7.34 -10.05 -20.84
N THR A 184 7.65 -10.88 -19.84
CA THR A 184 8.02 -12.30 -19.94
C THR A 184 8.16 -12.92 -18.54
N GLU A 185 7.15 -13.69 -18.12
CA GLU A 185 7.41 -14.93 -17.40
C GLU A 185 6.95 -16.09 -18.29
N SER A 186 7.88 -16.55 -19.14
CA SER A 186 7.75 -17.83 -19.82
C SER A 186 7.73 -18.93 -18.78
N LYS A 187 6.55 -19.51 -18.57
CA LYS A 187 6.30 -20.81 -17.94
C LYS A 187 7.49 -21.78 -18.15
N PRO A 188 8.11 -22.35 -17.10
CA PRO A 188 9.10 -23.41 -17.30
C PRO A 188 8.37 -24.65 -17.83
N ASN A 189 8.61 -24.97 -19.09
CA ASN A 189 8.18 -26.21 -19.71
C ASN A 189 9.05 -27.34 -19.14
N SER A 190 8.56 -28.04 -18.13
CA SER A 190 9.20 -29.26 -17.63
C SER A 190 8.94 -30.42 -18.60
N THR A 191 9.81 -30.57 -19.59
CA THR A 191 10.04 -31.83 -20.31
C THR A 191 11.46 -31.80 -20.88
N ASP A 192 12.38 -32.56 -20.29
CA ASP A 192 12.93 -33.69 -21.04
C ASP A 192 13.54 -34.74 -20.12
N ALA A 193 13.26 -35.99 -20.47
CA ALA A 193 13.81 -37.18 -19.87
C ALA A 193 14.94 -37.71 -20.77
N SER A 194 15.81 -38.51 -20.16
CA SER A 194 16.61 -39.57 -20.79
C SER A 194 18.07 -39.26 -21.11
N SER A 195 18.96 -39.91 -20.36
CA SER A 195 20.01 -40.81 -20.89
C SER A 195 20.64 -41.58 -19.72
N LYS A 196 20.24 -42.85 -19.49
CA LYS A 196 20.97 -44.07 -19.89
C LYS A 196 22.47 -44.08 -19.51
N HIS A 197 22.82 -44.75 -18.42
CA HIS A 197 23.78 -45.87 -18.43
C HIS A 197 23.80 -46.61 -17.08
N GLY A 198 23.71 -47.95 -17.14
CA GLY A 198 23.88 -48.87 -16.01
C GLY A 198 25.34 -49.36 -15.88
N PRO A 199 25.65 -50.16 -14.83
CA PRO A 199 26.99 -50.33 -14.22
C PRO A 199 27.76 -51.56 -14.74
N PRO A 200 28.98 -51.90 -14.23
CA PRO A 200 29.02 -52.95 -13.18
C PRO A 200 30.24 -52.99 -12.19
N ASN A 201 29.98 -53.64 -11.04
CA ASN A 201 30.79 -54.62 -10.27
C ASN A 201 31.83 -54.30 -9.15
N ALA A 202 31.50 -54.89 -7.99
CA ALA A 202 32.22 -55.50 -6.85
C ALA A 202 33.75 -55.39 -6.59
N GLY A 203 34.09 -55.20 -5.30
CA GLY A 203 35.36 -55.58 -4.66
C GLY A 203 35.47 -55.10 -3.20
N ALA A 204 35.71 -56.02 -2.25
CA ALA A 204 35.76 -55.79 -0.80
C ALA A 204 37.14 -55.25 -0.31
N HIS A 205 37.17 -54.63 0.88
CA HIS A 205 38.03 -54.99 2.06
C HIS A 205 38.27 -53.83 3.06
N ALA A 206 37.93 -54.12 4.32
CA ALA A 206 38.59 -53.78 5.61
C ALA A 206 38.80 -52.32 6.10
N ALA A 207 38.31 -52.08 7.33
CA ALA A 207 38.62 -50.97 8.24
C ALA A 207 40.05 -51.09 8.84
N PRO A 208 40.64 -50.02 9.46
CA PRO A 208 40.31 -49.63 10.85
C PRO A 208 40.33 -48.10 11.13
N SER A 209 39.71 -47.67 12.25
CA SER A 209 39.78 -46.33 12.88
C SER A 209 41.09 -46.15 13.70
N PRO A 210 41.39 -45.06 14.49
CA PRO A 210 40.58 -43.87 14.87
C PRO A 210 41.32 -42.52 15.15
N VAL A 211 40.53 -41.52 15.61
CA VAL A 211 40.79 -40.45 16.63
C VAL A 211 41.60 -39.17 16.31
N GLY A 212 40.95 -38.04 16.62
CA GLY A 212 41.52 -36.87 17.32
C GLY A 212 40.72 -35.59 17.07
N GLN A 213 40.43 -34.69 18.00
CA GLN A 213 40.46 -34.65 19.47
C GLN A 213 39.79 -33.31 19.84
N GLY A 214 38.78 -33.32 20.69
CA GLY A 214 38.21 -32.12 21.31
C GLY A 214 38.37 -32.22 22.82
N SER A 215 38.66 -31.11 23.50
CA SER A 215 38.54 -30.98 24.94
C SER A 215 38.46 -29.52 25.35
N SER A 216 37.39 -29.19 26.07
CA SER A 216 37.25 -28.08 27.01
C SER A 216 37.84 -28.46 28.37
N SER A 217 38.20 -27.48 29.20
CA SER A 217 37.69 -27.22 30.58
C SER A 217 38.73 -26.52 31.47
N ASP A 218 38.28 -25.44 32.10
CA ASP A 218 38.62 -24.75 33.37
C ASP A 218 39.79 -25.21 34.27
N ASP A 219 40.48 -24.24 34.87
CA ASP A 219 40.62 -24.08 36.34
C ASP A 219 41.31 -22.75 36.69
N GLY A 220 40.87 -22.09 37.78
CA GLY A 220 41.38 -20.80 38.25
C GLY A 220 42.21 -20.88 39.55
N ALA A 221 42.97 -19.83 39.85
CA ALA A 221 43.25 -19.29 41.20
C ALA A 221 44.17 -18.04 41.17
N ASP A 222 43.80 -17.08 42.03
CA ASP A 222 44.47 -15.95 42.73
C ASP A 222 46.03 -15.92 42.76
N GLU A 223 46.78 -14.81 42.91
CA GLU A 223 46.67 -13.67 43.85
C GLU A 223 47.79 -12.61 43.54
N GLY A 224 47.58 -11.31 43.83
CA GLY A 224 48.68 -10.44 44.32
C GLY A 224 48.97 -9.04 43.68
N LYS A 225 48.50 -7.98 44.38
CA LYS A 225 49.13 -6.66 44.68
C LYS A 225 49.12 -5.44 43.71
N LYS A 226 48.24 -4.48 44.08
CA LYS A 226 48.48 -3.11 44.65
C LYS A 226 49.06 -1.96 43.78
N SER A 227 48.25 -0.90 43.62
CA SER A 227 48.44 0.51 44.08
C SER A 227 47.56 1.45 43.24
N GLY A 228 46.56 2.14 43.81
CA GLY A 228 46.57 3.60 44.13
C GLY A 228 46.03 4.43 42.94
N ASP A 229 45.30 5.55 43.03
CA ASP A 229 44.84 6.43 44.10
C ASP A 229 43.88 7.48 43.46
N GLY A 230 42.90 7.98 44.23
CA GLY A 230 42.14 9.26 44.07
C GLY A 230 41.14 9.38 42.91
N GLY A 231 39.88 9.77 43.07
CA GLY A 231 39.23 10.67 44.04
C GLY A 231 38.51 11.76 43.23
N ASP A 232 37.19 11.72 43.05
CA ASP A 232 36.11 12.23 43.93
C ASP A 232 35.73 13.71 43.69
N GLY A 233 34.43 13.98 43.85
CA GLY A 233 33.77 15.29 43.87
C GLY A 233 32.83 15.48 42.67
N GLY A 234 31.52 15.19 42.73
CA GLY A 234 30.55 15.65 43.74
C GLY A 234 30.02 17.04 43.33
N LYS A 235 28.74 17.40 43.39
CA LYS A 235 27.61 16.87 44.16
C LYS A 235 26.34 17.65 43.77
N LYS A 236 25.26 16.91 43.55
CA LYS A 236 23.84 17.05 43.99
C LYS A 236 23.23 18.42 44.31
N ASN A 237 21.94 18.54 44.01
CA ASN A 237 20.76 18.67 44.93
C ASN A 237 19.60 19.30 44.12
N GLY A 238 18.30 19.05 44.27
CA GLY A 238 17.40 18.29 45.15
C GLY A 238 15.96 18.72 44.75
N ALA A 239 15.02 17.81 44.48
CA ALA A 239 13.92 17.34 45.35
C ALA A 239 12.70 18.28 45.55
N SER A 240 11.50 17.81 45.18
CA SER A 240 10.19 17.86 45.89
C SER A 240 9.09 17.37 44.92
N VAL A 241 8.46 16.19 45.09
CA VAL A 241 7.34 15.75 45.98
C VAL A 241 5.99 16.44 45.70
N GLY A 242 4.99 15.64 45.28
CA GLY A 242 3.55 15.97 45.26
C GLY A 242 2.73 14.74 44.83
N ALA A 243 1.67 14.40 45.57
CA ALA A 243 1.01 13.08 45.60
C ALA A 243 -0.43 13.06 45.03
N ALA A 244 -0.83 11.91 44.42
CA ALA A 244 -2.15 11.22 44.39
C ALA A 244 -3.42 11.91 43.80
N PRO A 245 -4.54 11.18 43.49
CA PRO A 245 -4.70 9.83 42.90
C PRO A 245 -5.86 9.74 41.83
N ARG A 246 -6.10 8.51 41.32
CA ARG A 246 -7.35 7.95 40.72
C ARG A 246 -7.74 8.28 39.26
N GLY A 247 -7.87 7.22 38.46
CA GLY A 247 -8.69 7.18 37.22
C GLY A 247 -8.87 5.74 36.73
N LEU A 248 -10.12 5.25 36.71
CA LEU A 248 -10.52 3.93 36.20
C LEU A 248 -10.36 3.83 34.67
N PRO A 249 -10.23 2.60 34.09
CA PRO A 249 -10.29 2.41 32.65
C PRO A 249 -11.73 2.52 32.14
N PHE A 250 -11.97 3.44 31.20
CA PHE A 250 -13.22 3.55 30.46
C PHE A 250 -13.37 2.36 29.51
N ALA A 251 -14.30 1.46 29.85
CA ALA A 251 -14.74 0.37 28.99
C ALA A 251 -15.74 0.90 27.96
N LEU A 252 -15.37 0.67 26.70
CA LEU A 252 -16.16 0.43 25.50
C LEU A 252 -17.69 0.27 25.71
N ALA A 253 -18.48 1.20 25.17
CA ALA A 253 -19.89 0.96 24.83
C ALA A 253 -20.34 1.93 23.71
N PHE A 254 -20.15 1.55 22.46
CA PHE A 254 -20.91 2.11 21.33
C PHE A 254 -22.11 1.20 21.09
N LEU A 255 -23.29 1.67 21.49
CA LEU A 255 -24.57 1.01 21.22
C LEU A 255 -25.05 1.40 19.83
N MET A 256 -25.23 0.37 19.00
CA MET A 256 -25.81 0.41 17.66
C MET A 256 -27.23 1.01 17.67
N ALA A 257 -27.46 2.02 16.83
CA ALA A 257 -28.80 2.47 16.47
C ALA A 257 -29.36 1.54 15.39
N ALA A 258 -30.36 0.73 15.75
CA ALA A 258 -31.12 -0.08 14.80
C ALA A 258 -32.20 0.78 14.13
N SER A 259 -32.14 0.84 12.81
CA SER A 259 -33.17 1.41 11.93
C SER A 259 -34.49 0.65 12.11
N ALA A 260 -35.54 1.36 12.51
CA ALA A 260 -36.93 0.95 12.30
C ALA A 260 -37.49 1.77 11.14
N ILE A 261 -37.43 1.23 9.92
CA ILE A 261 -38.21 1.74 8.79
C ILE A 261 -39.59 1.09 8.86
N LEU A 262 -40.57 1.97 8.99
CA LEU A 262 -42.00 1.71 8.96
C LEU A 262 -42.40 0.92 7.71
N VAL A 263 -43.02 -0.24 7.89
CA VAL A 263 -43.91 -0.85 6.90
C VAL A 263 -45.25 -1.06 7.58
N VAL A 264 -46.17 -0.13 7.39
CA VAL A 264 -47.61 -0.42 7.46
C VAL A 264 -48.27 0.36 6.33
N ASN A 265 -48.72 -0.41 5.33
CA ASN A 265 -49.70 -0.05 4.32
C ASN A 265 -50.84 0.79 4.91
N TRP A 266 -51.36 1.74 4.13
CA TRP A 266 -52.74 1.79 3.64
C TRP A 266 -52.77 2.72 2.43
#